data_AF-A0A658NPM8-F1
#
_entry.id   AF-A0A658NPM8-F1
#
_cell.length_a   1.000
_cell.length_b   1.000
_cell.length_c   1.000
_cell.angle_alpha   90.00
_cell.angle_beta   90.00
_cell.angle_gamma   90.00
#
_symmetry.space_group_name_H-M   'P 1'
#
loop_
_entity.id
_entity.type
_entity.pdbx_description
1 polymer ?
#
loop_
_entity_poly.entity_id
_entity_poly.type
_entity_poly.pdbx_seq_one_letter_code
_entity_poly.pdbx_strand_id
1 'polypeptide(L)'
;MLAALAGCGSAGYYWQSVHGHLALMQAARPVNVLLADPAVAADLKARLALARGMRGFAVNDLALPDNASYHRYSDLKRRAAVWN
;
A
#
# COMPACT_ATOMS: atom_id res chain seq x y z
N MET A 1 44.60 5.57 16.13
CA MET A 1 44.39 6.23 14.83
C MET A 1 43.28 5.48 14.12
N LEU A 2 42.10 6.11 14.01
CA LEU A 2 40.85 5.55 13.51
C LEU A 2 40.80 5.67 11.98
N ALA A 3 40.74 4.55 11.25
CA ALA A 3 40.43 4.44 9.82
C ALA A 3 40.40 2.93 9.47
N ALA A 4 39.52 2.34 8.66
CA ALA A 4 38.36 2.79 7.92
C ALA A 4 37.64 1.53 7.34
N LEU A 5 36.32 1.50 7.45
CA LEU A 5 35.38 1.10 6.40
C LEU A 5 35.34 -0.37 5.85
N ALA A 6 35.33 -1.39 6.72
CA ALA A 6 34.78 -2.71 6.34
C ALA A 6 33.28 -2.81 6.68
N GLY A 7 32.46 -1.98 6.00
CA GLY A 7 31.01 -1.92 6.21
C GLY A 7 30.23 -1.49 4.96
N CYS A 8 30.75 -1.77 3.76
CA CYS A 8 30.16 -1.30 2.49
C CYS A 8 29.16 -2.30 1.87
N GLY A 9 28.61 -3.24 2.66
CA GLY A 9 27.63 -4.24 2.19
C GLY A 9 26.21 -4.08 2.75
N SER A 10 26.07 -3.46 3.93
CA SER A 10 24.78 -3.36 4.62
C SER A 10 24.00 -2.09 4.26
N ALA A 11 24.68 -0.97 4.03
CA ALA A 11 24.03 0.32 3.76
C ALA A 11 23.19 0.32 2.48
N GLY A 12 23.67 -0.29 1.38
CA GLY A 12 22.91 -0.41 0.13
C GLY A 12 21.65 -1.27 0.25
N TYR A 13 21.72 -2.33 1.07
CA TYR A 13 20.60 -3.24 1.31
C TYR A 13 19.47 -2.57 2.15
N TYR A 14 19.85 -1.81 3.18
CA TYR A 14 18.90 -1.01 3.95
C TYR A 14 18.32 0.14 3.14
N TRP A 15 19.13 0.78 2.30
CA TRP A 15 18.68 1.87 1.44
C TRP A 15 17.64 1.42 0.40
N GLN A 16 17.84 0.25 -0.20
CA GLN A 16 16.86 -0.36 -1.12
C GLN A 16 15.52 -0.66 -0.41
N SER A 17 15.58 -1.11 0.85
CA SER A 17 14.39 -1.42 1.65
C SER A 17 13.62 -0.16 2.07
N VAL A 18 14.33 0.91 2.44
CA VAL A 18 13.72 2.22 2.76
C VAL A 18 13.10 2.84 1.52
N HIS A 19 13.77 2.77 0.37
CA HIS A 19 13.23 3.29 -0.89
C HIS A 19 11.98 2.54 -1.35
N GLY A 20 11.96 1.21 -1.26
CA GLY A 20 10.79 0.40 -1.59
C GLY A 20 9.60 0.69 -0.68
N HIS A 21 9.83 0.89 0.62
CA HIS A 21 8.79 1.26 1.58
C HIS A 21 8.23 2.68 1.30
N LEU A 22 9.11 3.65 1.04
CA LEU A 22 8.70 5.02 0.69
C LEU A 22 7.91 5.07 -0.62
N ALA A 23 8.30 4.31 -1.64
CA ALA A 23 7.56 4.21 -2.90
C ALA A 23 6.15 3.64 -2.70
N LEU A 24 5.99 2.64 -1.82
CA LEU A 24 4.70 2.06 -1.46
C LEU A 24 3.82 3.07 -0.68
N MET A 25 4.41 3.79 0.28
CA MET A 25 3.69 4.83 1.04
C MET A 25 3.25 5.99 0.14
N GLN A 26 4.06 6.39 -0.84
CA GLN A 26 3.72 7.42 -1.81
C GLN A 26 2.67 6.94 -2.84
N ALA A 27 2.69 5.65 -3.20
CA ALA A 27 1.69 5.06 -4.08
C ALA A 27 0.34 4.79 -3.40
N ALA A 28 0.30 4.77 -2.06
CA ALA A 28 -0.90 4.54 -1.27
C ALA A 28 -1.88 5.73 -1.34
N ARG A 29 -2.76 5.71 -2.34
CA ARG A 29 -3.80 6.71 -2.56
C ARG A 29 -5.09 6.31 -1.82
N PRO A 30 -5.82 7.26 -1.22
CA PRO A 30 -7.11 6.97 -0.61
C PRO A 30 -8.10 6.40 -1.63
N VAL A 31 -8.83 5.37 -1.26
CA VAL A 31 -9.79 4.69 -2.15
C VAL A 31 -10.84 5.67 -2.69
N ASN A 32 -11.32 6.60 -1.87
CA ASN A 32 -12.29 7.61 -2.28
C ASN A 32 -11.75 8.53 -3.40
N VAL A 33 -10.46 8.87 -3.36
CA VAL A 33 -9.82 9.70 -4.40
C VAL A 33 -9.76 8.92 -5.72
N LEU A 34 -9.42 7.63 -5.68
CA LEU A 34 -9.35 6.78 -6.87
C LEU A 34 -10.72 6.53 -7.50
N LEU A 35 -11.77 6.42 -6.68
CA LEU A 35 -13.14 6.27 -7.18
C LEU A 35 -13.65 7.53 -7.88
N ALA A 36 -13.24 8.72 -7.41
CA ALA A 36 -13.57 10.00 -8.01
C ALA A 36 -12.73 10.34 -9.26
N ASP A 37 -11.55 9.74 -9.41
CA ASP A 37 -10.62 10.03 -10.50
C ASP A 37 -11.10 9.42 -11.83
N PRO A 38 -11.41 10.22 -12.88
CA PRO A 38 -11.88 9.70 -14.16
C PRO A 38 -10.83 8.89 -14.92
N ALA A 39 -9.54 9.05 -14.62
CA ALA A 39 -8.45 8.33 -15.27
C ALA A 39 -8.25 6.90 -14.74
N VAL A 40 -8.88 6.54 -13.61
CA VAL A 40 -8.80 5.20 -13.04
C VAL A 40 -9.66 4.22 -13.84
N ALA A 41 -9.06 3.10 -14.24
CA ALA A 41 -9.72 2.04 -15.01
C ALA A 41 -11.00 1.54 -14.32
N ALA A 42 -12.05 1.30 -15.11
CA ALA A 42 -13.37 0.92 -14.61
C ALA A 42 -13.35 -0.38 -13.79
N ASP A 43 -12.57 -1.39 -14.21
CA ASP A 43 -12.42 -2.65 -13.46
C ASP A 43 -11.80 -2.41 -12.07
N LEU A 44 -10.78 -1.56 -11.98
CA LEU A 44 -10.18 -1.19 -10.70
C LEU A 44 -11.19 -0.45 -9.81
N LYS A 45 -11.97 0.49 -10.37
CA LYS A 45 -13.03 1.16 -9.61
C LYS A 45 -14.07 0.19 -9.07
N ALA A 46 -14.50 -0.78 -9.87
CA ALA A 46 -15.49 -1.78 -9.45
C ALA A 46 -14.97 -2.60 -8.26
N ARG A 47 -13.72 -3.08 -8.33
CA ARG A 47 -13.09 -3.83 -7.22
C ARG A 47 -12.94 -2.99 -5.96
N LEU A 48 -12.51 -1.73 -6.10
CA LEU A 48 -12.35 -0.80 -4.98
C LEU A 48 -13.69 -0.46 -4.31
N ALA A 49 -14.74 -0.26 -5.11
CA ALA A 49 -16.09 -0.01 -4.61
C ALA A 49 -16.64 -1.22 -3.83
N LEU A 50 -16.43 -2.43 -4.34
CA LEU A 50 -16.80 -3.68 -3.67
C LEU A 50 -16.09 -3.83 -2.32
N ALA A 51 -14.77 -3.67 -2.28
CA ALA A 51 -13.99 -3.75 -1.05
C ALA A 51 -14.44 -2.71 -0.01
N ARG A 52 -14.75 -1.48 -0.44
CA ARG A 52 -15.30 -0.43 0.42
C ARG A 52 -16.67 -0.82 0.99
N GLY A 53 -17.54 -1.43 0.20
CA GLY A 53 -18.83 -1.93 0.64
C GLY A 53 -18.72 -3.04 1.69
N MET A 54 -17.86 -4.04 1.44
CA MET A 54 -17.59 -5.13 2.39
C MET A 54 -17.09 -4.61 3.73
N ARG A 55 -16.20 -3.61 3.71
CA ARG A 55 -15.72 -2.95 4.93
C ARG A 55 -16.85 -2.23 5.66
N GLY A 56 -17.70 -1.50 4.94
CA GLY A 56 -18.86 -0.83 5.52
C GLY A 56 -19.77 -1.80 6.26
N PHE A 57 -20.07 -2.94 5.64
CA PHE A 57 -20.83 -4.02 6.27
C PHE A 57 -20.14 -4.58 7.52
N ALA A 58 -18.83 -4.85 7.45
CA ALA A 58 -18.06 -5.33 8.59
C ALA A 58 -18.12 -4.40 9.81
N VAL A 59 -18.07 -3.08 9.59
CA VAL A 59 -18.13 -2.10 10.69
C VAL A 59 -19.55 -1.89 11.18
N ASN A 60 -20.51 -1.70 10.26
CA ASN A 60 -21.87 -1.29 10.62
C ASN A 60 -22.75 -2.47 11.08
N ASP A 61 -22.64 -3.61 10.42
CA ASP A 61 -23.52 -4.77 10.63
C ASP A 61 -22.89 -5.83 11.52
N LEU A 62 -21.56 -6.00 11.44
CA LEU A 62 -20.82 -6.98 12.25
C LEU A 62 -20.12 -6.37 13.48
N ALA A 63 -20.25 -5.05 13.67
CA ALA A 63 -19.64 -4.31 14.79
C ALA A 63 -18.11 -4.53 14.94
N LEU A 64 -17.41 -4.78 13.84
CA LEU A 64 -15.96 -4.89 13.84
C LEU A 64 -15.30 -3.52 14.03
N PRO A 65 -14.09 -3.45 14.62
CA PRO A 65 -13.40 -2.17 14.84
C PRO A 65 -13.17 -1.38 13.55
N ASP A 66 -13.54 -0.10 13.56
CA ASP A 66 -13.34 0.84 12.45
C ASP A 66 -11.88 1.31 12.35
N ASN A 67 -10.98 0.40 12.00
CA ASN A 67 -9.54 0.69 11.90
C ASN A 67 -9.14 1.22 10.51
N ALA A 68 -7.90 1.69 10.36
CA ALA A 68 -7.40 2.28 9.11
C ALA A 68 -7.23 1.29 7.93
N SER A 69 -7.54 0.01 8.12
CA SER A 69 -7.38 -1.03 7.08
C SER A 69 -8.29 -0.77 5.89
N TYR A 70 -7.79 -1.11 4.70
CA TYR A 70 -8.50 -1.07 3.41
C TYR A 70 -8.99 0.33 2.96
N HIS A 71 -8.55 1.41 3.61
CA HIS A 71 -8.86 2.79 3.18
C HIS A 71 -7.96 3.32 2.06
N ARG A 72 -6.84 2.65 1.80
CA ARG A 72 -5.82 3.08 0.84
C ARG A 72 -5.48 1.94 -0.10
N TYR A 73 -5.30 2.28 -1.37
CA TYR A 73 -4.86 1.37 -2.40
C TYR A 73 -3.46 1.78 -2.87
N SER A 74 -2.58 0.81 -2.99
CA SER A 74 -1.26 0.96 -3.61
C SER A 74 -1.21 0.01 -4.78
N ASP A 75 -1.02 0.54 -5.99
CA ASP A 75 -0.67 -0.30 -7.13
C ASP A 75 0.75 -0.83 -6.90
N LEU A 76 0.85 -2.14 -6.74
CA LEU A 76 2.11 -2.83 -6.47
C LEU A 76 3.00 -2.86 -7.71
N LYS A 77 2.46 -2.64 -8.92
CA LYS A 77 3.13 -2.84 -10.22
C LYS A 77 3.80 -4.22 -10.36
N ARG A 78 3.37 -5.19 -9.56
CA ARG A 78 3.84 -6.58 -9.54
C ARG A 78 2.68 -7.49 -9.15
N ARG A 79 2.75 -8.75 -9.60
CA ARG A 79 1.64 -9.72 -9.47
C ARG A 79 1.26 -10.06 -8.01
N ALA A 80 2.18 -9.95 -7.05
CA ALA A 80 1.90 -10.30 -5.66
C ALA A 80 2.60 -9.35 -4.68
N ALA A 81 1.96 -9.09 -3.53
CA ALA A 81 2.53 -8.26 -2.47
C ALA A 81 3.68 -8.97 -1.73
N VAL A 82 3.59 -10.29 -1.59
CA VAL A 82 4.60 -11.19 -1.00
C VAL A 82 4.55 -12.50 -1.79
N TRP A 83 5.72 -13.06 -2.08
CA TRP A 83 5.86 -14.46 -2.51
C TRP A 83 6.25 -15.26 -1.26
N ASN A 84 5.56 -16.38 -1.04
CA ASN A 84 5.92 -17.39 -0.03
C ASN A 84 6.54 -18.57 -0.75
#